data_AF-A0A1W1CVA3-F1
#
_entry.id   AF-A0A1W1CVA3-F1
#
_cell.length_a   1.000
_cell.length_b   1.000
_cell.length_c   1.000
_cell.angle_alpha   90.00
_cell.angle_beta   90.00
_cell.angle_gamma   90.00
#
_symmetry.space_group_name_H-M   'P 1'
#
loop_
_entity.id
_entity.type
_entity.pdbx_description
1 polymer ?
#
loop_
_entity_poly.entity_id
_entity_poly.type
_entity_poly.pdbx_seq_one_letter_code
_entity_poly.pdbx_strand_id
1 'polypeptide(L)'
;MAACPNGAIYRDENGIVRLHKNLCDLSRACMSACPYNARYVDEKNHVTDKCIFCADTRLARGETTTACQITCPAKLRYFGDLDDPESEISKVLASRKHFTLKPEHKTKPKLFYLD
;
A
#
# COMPACT_ATOMS: atom_id res chain seq x y z
N MET A 1 -8.16 -8.68 -3.66
CA MET A 1 -7.94 -9.87 -2.79
C MET A 1 -8.48 -11.11 -3.48
N ALA A 2 -9.70 -11.06 -4.03
CA ALA A 2 -10.34 -12.14 -4.80
C ALA A 2 -9.51 -12.78 -5.94
N ALA A 3 -8.50 -12.08 -6.49
CA ALA A 3 -7.69 -12.61 -7.59
C ALA A 3 -6.68 -13.70 -7.18
N CYS A 4 -6.34 -13.86 -5.90
CA CYS A 4 -5.42 -14.91 -5.49
C CYS A 4 -6.19 -16.22 -5.25
N PRO A 5 -5.90 -17.30 -6.00
CA PRO A 5 -6.66 -18.54 -5.89
C PRO A 5 -6.49 -19.22 -4.52
N ASN A 6 -5.34 -19.03 -3.88
CA ASN A 6 -4.99 -19.71 -2.63
C ASN A 6 -5.21 -18.84 -1.39
N GLY A 7 -5.86 -17.68 -1.52
CA GLY A 7 -6.15 -16.80 -0.40
C GLY A 7 -4.91 -16.18 0.27
N ALA A 8 -3.75 -16.16 -0.41
CA ALA A 8 -2.51 -15.65 0.18
C ALA A 8 -2.52 -14.14 0.44
N ILE A 9 -3.48 -13.38 -0.12
CA ILE A 9 -3.54 -11.91 0.01
C ILE A 9 -4.60 -11.50 1.01
N TYR A 10 -4.20 -10.75 2.03
CA TYR A 10 -5.07 -10.26 3.09
C TYR A 10 -4.88 -8.76 3.34
N ARG A 11 -5.68 -8.16 4.24
CA ARG A 11 -5.47 -6.83 4.80
C ARG A 11 -5.25 -7.02 6.30
N ASP A 12 -4.23 -6.40 6.87
CA ASP A 12 -3.96 -6.45 8.31
C ASP A 12 -4.84 -5.47 9.10
N GLU A 13 -4.65 -5.41 10.42
CA GLU A 13 -5.40 -4.49 11.29
C GLU A 13 -5.21 -3.00 10.94
N ASN A 14 -4.10 -2.64 10.28
CA ASN A 14 -3.80 -1.28 9.83
C ASN A 14 -4.30 -1.02 8.40
N GLY A 15 -5.07 -1.94 7.82
CA GLY A 15 -5.63 -1.82 6.47
C GLY A 15 -4.59 -2.01 5.35
N ILE A 16 -3.35 -2.35 5.68
CA ILE A 16 -2.27 -2.59 4.71
C ILE A 16 -2.53 -3.94 4.05
N VAL A 17 -2.56 -3.95 2.71
CA VAL A 17 -2.66 -5.20 1.96
C VAL A 17 -1.36 -5.97 2.17
N ARG A 18 -1.42 -7.25 2.57
CA ARG A 18 -0.26 -8.08 2.87
C ARG A 18 -0.36 -9.45 2.19
N LEU A 19 0.68 -10.27 2.36
CA LEU A 19 0.79 -11.60 1.78
C LEU A 19 1.21 -12.62 2.84
N HIS A 20 0.44 -13.70 2.98
CA HIS A 20 0.87 -14.92 3.66
C HIS A 20 1.87 -15.65 2.77
N LYS A 21 3.17 -15.50 3.03
CA LYS A 21 4.23 -16.05 2.18
C LYS A 21 4.11 -17.56 1.99
N ASN A 22 3.73 -18.29 3.04
CA ASN A 22 3.55 -19.74 3.04
C ASN A 22 2.37 -20.24 2.19
N LEU A 23 1.43 -19.37 1.81
CA LEU A 23 0.28 -19.71 0.97
C LEU A 23 0.48 -19.29 -0.50
N CYS A 24 1.54 -18.55 -0.80
CA CYS A 24 1.81 -18.08 -2.15
C CYS A 24 2.41 -19.20 -2.99
N ASP A 25 1.77 -19.51 -4.12
CA ASP A 25 2.17 -20.56 -5.07
C ASP A 25 2.76 -20.00 -6.37
N LEU A 26 3.06 -18.70 -6.42
CA LEU A 26 3.48 -18.01 -7.64
C LEU A 26 2.53 -18.18 -8.84
N SER A 27 1.23 -18.37 -8.62
CA SER A 27 0.22 -18.33 -9.69
C SER A 27 0.18 -17.02 -10.50
N ARG A 28 0.74 -15.93 -9.95
CA ARG A 28 0.83 -14.58 -10.56
C ARG A 28 -0.51 -13.93 -10.94
N ALA A 29 -1.64 -14.57 -10.66
CA ALA A 29 -2.98 -14.02 -10.92
C ALA A 29 -3.18 -12.64 -10.28
N CYS A 30 -2.60 -12.43 -9.09
CA CYS A 30 -2.66 -11.13 -8.41
C CYS A 30 -1.87 -10.02 -9.09
N MET A 31 -0.81 -10.36 -9.83
CA MET A 31 -0.02 -9.41 -10.61
C MET A 31 -0.82 -8.98 -11.83
N SER A 32 -1.36 -9.93 -12.60
CA SER A 32 -2.20 -9.66 -13.78
C SER A 32 -3.47 -8.87 -13.41
N ALA A 33 -4.07 -9.15 -12.25
CA ALA A 33 -5.27 -8.46 -11.81
C ALA A 33 -5.02 -7.04 -11.26
N CYS A 34 -3.78 -6.67 -10.93
CA CYS A 34 -3.49 -5.36 -10.34
C CYS A 34 -3.40 -4.29 -11.45
N PRO A 35 -4.34 -3.32 -11.53
CA PRO A 35 -4.34 -2.33 -12.61
C PRO A 35 -3.20 -1.30 -12.49
N TYR A 36 -2.47 -1.34 -11.37
CA TYR A 36 -1.34 -0.45 -11.06
C TYR A 36 0.01 -1.09 -11.34
N ASN A 37 0.06 -2.36 -11.75
CA ASN A 37 1.29 -3.15 -11.86
C ASN A 37 2.19 -3.06 -10.60
N ALA A 38 1.56 -3.00 -9.42
CA ALA A 38 2.21 -2.69 -8.16
C ALA A 38 2.75 -3.93 -7.43
N ARG A 39 2.87 -5.06 -8.13
CA ARG A 39 3.35 -6.35 -7.59
C ARG A 39 4.49 -6.87 -8.46
N TYR A 40 5.45 -7.54 -7.83
CA TYR A 40 6.61 -8.13 -8.49
C TYR A 40 6.87 -9.54 -7.93
N VAL A 41 7.78 -10.29 -8.54
CA VAL A 41 8.27 -11.57 -7.99
C VAL A 41 9.47 -11.27 -7.11
N ASP A 42 9.41 -11.69 -5.85
CA ASP A 42 10.58 -11.77 -4.98
C ASP A 42 11.28 -13.10 -5.26
N GLU A 43 12.33 -13.04 -6.07
CA GLU A 43 13.08 -14.23 -6.51
C GLU A 43 13.77 -14.94 -5.33
N LYS A 44 14.11 -14.22 -4.26
CA LYS A 44 14.78 -14.82 -3.10
C LYS A 44 13.83 -15.70 -2.30
N ASN A 45 12.61 -15.22 -2.09
CA ASN A 45 11.61 -15.93 -1.28
C ASN A 45 10.66 -16.79 -2.14
N HIS A 46 10.77 -16.74 -3.47
CA HIS A 46 9.88 -17.40 -4.42
C HIS A 46 8.39 -17.12 -4.15
N VAL A 47 8.05 -15.84 -3.94
CA VAL A 47 6.67 -15.37 -3.74
C VAL A 47 6.41 -14.10 -4.55
N THR A 48 5.14 -13.73 -4.74
CA THR A 48 4.82 -12.38 -5.24
C THR A 48 4.91 -11.38 -4.09
N ASP A 49 5.49 -10.21 -4.30
CA ASP A 49 5.63 -9.19 -3.27
C ASP A 49 5.21 -7.79 -3.78
N LYS A 50 5.10 -6.83 -2.86
CA LYS A 50 4.74 -5.43 -3.12
C LYS A 50 5.03 -4.53 -1.92
N CYS A 51 5.02 -3.22 -2.13
CA CYS A 51 5.13 -2.23 -1.05
C CYS A 51 4.17 -2.52 0.12
N ILE A 52 4.71 -2.67 1.34
CA ILE A 52 3.96 -2.90 2.59
C ILE A 52 3.89 -1.66 3.48
N PHE A 53 4.09 -0.46 2.91
CA PHE A 53 4.18 0.80 3.68
C PHE A 53 5.14 0.72 4.89
N CYS A 54 6.26 0.02 4.72
CA CYS A 54 7.26 -0.19 5.78
C CYS A 54 6.73 -0.88 7.05
N ALA A 55 5.64 -1.67 6.95
CA ALA A 55 5.04 -2.38 8.08
C ALA A 55 6.08 -3.16 8.91
N ASP A 56 6.93 -3.96 8.25
CA ASP A 56 7.90 -4.84 8.91
C ASP A 56 9.20 -4.13 9.34
N THR A 57 9.33 -2.82 9.11
CA THR A 57 10.58 -2.09 9.40
C THR A 57 10.34 -0.85 10.25
N ARG A 58 9.79 0.21 9.66
CA ARG A 58 9.59 1.49 10.35
C ARG A 58 8.41 1.40 11.31
N LEU A 59 7.26 0.95 10.81
CA LEU A 59 6.03 0.89 11.61
C LEU A 59 6.15 -0.14 12.75
N ALA A 60 6.78 -1.30 12.50
CA ALA A 60 7.09 -2.29 13.53
C ALA A 60 7.95 -1.76 14.70
N ARG A 61 8.71 -0.67 14.48
CA ARG A 61 9.52 0.00 15.52
C ARG A 61 8.80 1.18 16.19
N GLY A 62 7.50 1.34 15.94
CA GLY A 62 6.71 2.45 16.45
C GLY A 62 6.92 3.78 15.74
N GLU A 63 7.63 3.79 14.60
CA GLU A 63 7.78 5.00 13.80
C GLU A 63 6.49 5.31 13.03
N THR A 64 6.14 6.58 12.91
CA THR A 64 4.90 7.03 12.24
C THR A 64 5.09 7.39 10.76
N THR A 65 6.26 7.06 10.19
CA THR A 65 6.66 7.47 8.84
C THR A 65 7.16 6.30 8.00
N THR A 66 6.99 6.39 6.68
CA THR A 66 7.58 5.42 5.73
C THR A 66 8.94 5.86 5.23
N ALA A 67 9.74 4.92 4.71
CA ALA A 67 11.06 5.22 4.17
C ALA A 67 10.99 6.20 2.99
N CYS A 68 10.02 6.01 2.09
CA CYS A 68 9.83 6.89 0.94
C CYS A 68 9.34 8.30 1.32
N GLN A 69 8.62 8.44 2.45
CA GLN A 69 8.22 9.73 3.01
C GLN A 69 9.41 10.45 3.63
N ILE A 70 10.09 9.84 4.60
CA ILE A 70 11.15 10.52 5.36
C ILE A 70 12.36 10.87 4.50
N THR A 71 12.66 10.06 3.48
CA THR A 71 13.78 10.33 2.57
C THR A 71 13.46 11.42 1.54
N CYS A 72 12.20 11.85 1.41
CA CYS A 72 11.80 12.82 0.39
C CYS A 72 12.36 14.22 0.73
N PRO A 73 13.35 14.73 -0.03
CA PRO A 73 13.98 16.01 0.29
C PRO A 73 13.00 17.18 0.12
N ALA A 74 12.10 17.06 -0.86
CA ALA A 74 11.07 18.05 -1.16
C ALA A 74 9.83 17.95 -0.25
N LYS A 75 9.78 16.98 0.68
CA LYS A 75 8.66 16.77 1.62
C LYS A 75 7.28 16.71 0.93
N LEU A 76 7.21 16.06 -0.24
CA LEU A 76 5.99 15.96 -1.06
C LEU A 76 5.07 14.80 -0.66
N ARG A 77 5.49 13.97 0.28
CA ARG A 77 4.75 12.77 0.69
C ARG A 77 4.19 12.96 2.08
N TYR A 78 2.89 12.76 2.19
CA TYR A 78 2.16 12.68 3.45
C TYR A 78 1.80 11.22 3.69
N PHE A 79 1.97 10.75 4.92
CA PHE A 79 1.60 9.40 5.33
C PHE A 79 1.08 9.47 6.76
N GLY A 80 0.07 8.65 7.04
CA GLY A 80 -0.56 8.62 8.35
C GLY A 80 -1.83 7.79 8.32
N ASP A 81 -2.49 7.74 9.47
CA ASP A 81 -3.79 7.11 9.63
C ASP A 81 -4.89 8.00 9.03
N LEU A 82 -5.71 7.41 8.17
CA LEU A 82 -6.83 8.10 7.53
C LEU A 82 -8.08 8.13 8.41
N ASP A 83 -8.12 7.29 9.45
CA ASP A 83 -9.21 7.28 10.43
C ASP A 83 -8.95 8.28 11.57
N ASP A 84 -7.70 8.76 11.71
CA ASP A 84 -7.34 9.89 12.58
C ASP A 84 -7.49 11.23 11.83
N PRO A 85 -8.47 12.09 12.20
CA PRO A 85 -8.63 13.40 11.58
C PRO A 85 -7.48 14.36 11.89
N GLU A 86 -6.72 14.11 12.95
CA GLU A 86 -5.58 14.95 13.34
C GLU A 86 -4.28 14.60 12.59
N SER A 87 -4.27 13.50 11.85
CA SER A 87 -3.12 13.09 11.05
C SER A 87 -2.82 14.09 9.94
N GLU A 88 -1.55 14.23 9.58
CA GLU A 88 -1.10 15.18 8.56
C GLU A 88 -1.79 14.92 7.21
N ILE A 89 -1.92 13.65 6.82
CA ILE A 89 -2.60 13.26 5.58
C ILE A 89 -4.10 13.61 5.62
N SER A 90 -4.79 13.36 6.73
CA SER A 90 -6.22 13.70 6.87
C SER A 90 -6.46 15.21 6.75
N LYS A 91 -5.63 16.02 7.42
CA LYS A 91 -5.67 17.49 7.32
C LYS A 91 -5.40 17.99 5.89
N VAL A 92 -4.43 17.39 5.20
CA VAL A 92 -4.11 17.74 3.82
C VAL A 92 -5.25 17.38 2.87
N LEU A 93 -5.85 16.19 3.00
CA LEU A 93 -6.97 15.77 2.15
C LEU A 93 -8.25 16.59 2.40
N ALA A 94 -8.46 17.08 3.63
CA ALA A 94 -9.58 17.95 3.97
C ALA A 94 -9.42 19.38 3.41
N SER A 95 -8.20 19.86 3.26
CA SER A 95 -7.90 21.25 2.86
C SER A 95 -7.55 21.42 1.39
N ARG A 96 -7.11 20.36 0.70
CA ARG A 96 -6.63 20.42 -0.69
C ARG A 96 -7.41 19.51 -1.62
N LYS A 97 -7.60 19.99 -2.85
CA LYS A 97 -8.10 19.16 -3.95
C LYS A 97 -7.14 18.01 -4.20
N HIS A 98 -7.71 16.84 -4.45
CA HIS A 98 -6.94 15.62 -4.66
C HIS A 98 -7.73 14.65 -5.52
N PHE A 99 -7.00 13.70 -6.09
CA PHE A 99 -7.56 12.60 -6.88
C PHE A 99 -6.84 11.29 -6.58
N THR A 100 -7.40 10.20 -7.11
CA THR A 100 -6.78 8.88 -7.08
C THR A 100 -6.48 8.41 -8.49
N LEU A 101 -5.46 7.58 -8.67
CA LEU A 101 -5.17 7.02 -9.99
C LEU A 101 -6.15 5.93 -10.36
N LYS A 102 -6.47 5.90 -11.66
CA LYS A 102 -7.26 4.85 -12.30
C LYS A 102 -8.63 4.63 -11.62
N PRO A 103 -9.43 5.68 -11.37
CA PRO A 103 -10.71 5.57 -10.69
C PRO A 103 -11.70 4.63 -11.41
N GLU A 104 -11.58 4.48 -12.73
CA GLU A 104 -12.37 3.57 -13.57
C GLU A 104 -12.29 2.10 -13.14
N HIS A 105 -11.18 1.69 -12.50
CA HIS A 105 -11.01 0.33 -12.00
C HIS A 105 -11.67 0.09 -10.61
N LYS A 106 -12.27 1.12 -10.00
CA LYS A 106 -13.08 1.03 -8.76
C LYS A 106 -12.38 0.33 -7.57
N THR A 107 -11.05 0.31 -7.54
CA THR A 107 -10.28 -0.37 -6.48
C THR A 107 -10.23 0.41 -5.16
N LYS A 108 -10.67 1.68 -5.17
CA LYS A 108 -10.66 2.62 -4.04
C LYS A 108 -9.28 2.66 -3.34
N PRO A 109 -8.21 3.06 -4.07
CA PRO A 109 -6.85 3.06 -3.52
C PRO A 109 -6.72 4.04 -2.35
N LYS A 110 -5.80 3.76 -1.43
CA LYS A 110 -5.46 4.61 -0.27
C LYS A 110 -4.19 5.42 -0.53
N LEU A 111 -4.04 5.88 -1.77
CA LEU A 111 -2.93 6.70 -2.22
C LEU A 111 -3.51 7.82 -3.09
N PHE A 112 -3.26 9.04 -2.66
CA PHE A 112 -3.89 10.25 -3.19
C PHE A 112 -2.83 11.15 -3.80
N TYR A 113 -3.21 11.85 -4.87
CA TYR A 113 -2.40 12.85 -5.54
C TYR A 113 -3.05 14.20 -5.30
N LEU A 114 -2.24 15.18 -4.92
CA LEU A 114 -2.70 16.55 -4.70
C LEU A 114 -2.64 17.31 -6.02
N ASP A 115 -3.66 18.11 -6.28
CA ASP A 115 -3.66 19.10 -7.37
C ASP A 115 -2.78 20.32 -7.02
#